data_AF-A0A7J6RYJ7-F1
#
_entry.id   AF-A0A7J6RYJ7-F1
#
_cell.length_a   1.000
_cell.length_b   1.000
_cell.length_c   1.000
_cell.angle_alpha   90.00
_cell.angle_beta   90.00
_cell.angle_gamma   90.00
#
_symmetry.space_group_name_H-M   'P 1'
#
loop_
_entity.id
_entity.type
_entity.pdbx_description
1 polymer ?
#
loop_
_entity_poly.entity_id
_entity_poly.type
_entity_poly.pdbx_seq_one_letter_code
_entity_poly.pdbx_strand_id
1 'polypeptide(L)'
;RLLKEGENIVIDRTNADKAQRAPFIALAKRFGARVCVCVLDTERETCRTRLKGREVHEGKHLTASQKNSLLIGLGMMAKRWEAPGLEEGIDDIRVASTIDEVELLGSHYQGALRCKHTEEKT
;
A
#
# COMPACT_ATOMS: atom_id res chain seq x y z
N ARG A 1 11.61 0.02 15.29
CA ARG A 1 12.38 -1.13 15.83
C ARG A 1 12.53 -2.20 14.76
N LEU A 2 11.44 -2.65 14.14
CA LEU A 2 11.42 -3.64 13.04
C LEU A 2 12.50 -3.48 11.95
N LEU A 3 12.62 -2.31 11.29
CA LEU A 3 13.67 -2.11 10.27
C LEU A 3 15.09 -2.28 10.81
N LYS A 4 15.33 -1.96 12.08
CA LYS A 4 16.63 -2.17 12.74
C LYS A 4 16.90 -3.66 12.96
N GLU A 5 15.85 -4.46 13.09
CA GLU A 5 15.90 -5.90 13.30
C GLU A 5 15.93 -6.68 11.97
N GLY A 6 15.98 -5.98 10.83
CA GLY A 6 15.98 -6.61 9.49
C GLY A 6 14.62 -7.14 9.05
N GLU A 7 13.54 -6.79 9.77
CA GLU A 7 12.20 -7.27 9.46
C GLU A 7 11.59 -6.52 8.26
N ASN A 8 10.87 -7.24 7.42
CA ASN A 8 10.09 -6.67 6.32
C ASN A 8 8.82 -5.99 6.85
N ILE A 9 8.46 -4.82 6.29
CA ILE A 9 7.32 -4.01 6.75
C ILE A 9 6.40 -3.67 5.58
N VAL A 10 5.09 -3.80 5.81
CA VAL A 10 4.05 -3.31 4.89
C VAL A 10 3.46 -2.02 5.44
N ILE A 11 3.37 -1.01 4.59
CA ILE A 11 2.66 0.24 4.88
C ILE A 11 1.31 0.21 4.17
N ASP A 12 0.27 -0.21 4.89
CA ASP A 12 -1.11 -0.25 4.39
C ASP A 12 -1.78 1.12 4.53
N ARG A 13 -1.46 2.00 3.58
CA ARG A 13 -1.97 3.38 3.48
C ARG A 13 -2.22 3.71 2.02
N THR A 14 -3.13 4.65 1.75
CA THR A 14 -3.43 5.08 0.37
C THR A 14 -2.23 5.67 -0.37
N ASN A 15 -1.37 6.44 0.32
CA ASN A 15 -0.11 6.97 -0.21
C ASN A 15 -0.23 7.59 -1.62
N ALA A 16 -1.24 8.44 -1.79
CA ALA A 16 -1.72 8.90 -3.10
C ALA A 16 -0.72 9.79 -3.83
N ASP A 17 0.11 10.54 -3.11
CA ASP A 17 1.06 11.51 -3.67
C ASP A 17 2.49 11.31 -3.14
N LYS A 18 3.45 11.97 -3.80
CA LYS A 18 4.87 11.95 -3.44
C LYS A 18 5.11 12.40 -2.01
N ALA A 19 4.37 13.43 -1.57
CA ALA A 19 4.51 13.99 -0.22
C ALA A 19 4.12 12.97 0.87
N GLN A 20 3.12 12.14 0.63
CA GLN A 20 2.72 11.06 1.54
C GLN A 20 3.72 9.90 1.55
N ARG A 21 4.37 9.60 0.43
CA ARG A 21 5.37 8.53 0.32
C ARG A 21 6.73 8.91 0.91
N ALA A 22 7.13 10.18 0.77
CA ALA A 22 8.47 10.67 1.12
C ALA A 22 8.95 10.32 2.55
N PRO A 23 8.14 10.42 3.62
CA PRO A 23 8.59 10.06 4.97
C PRO A 23 8.97 8.58 5.12
N PHE A 24 8.27 7.69 4.41
CA PHE A 24 8.54 6.24 4.46
C PHE A 24 9.80 5.89 3.67
N ILE A 25 10.00 6.52 2.52
CA ILE A 25 11.21 6.35 1.71
C ILE A 25 12.43 6.86 2.49
N ALA A 26 12.33 8.05 3.10
CA ALA A 26 13.37 8.60 3.95
C ALA A 26 13.68 7.69 5.15
N LEU A 27 12.66 7.08 5.75
CA LEU A 27 12.84 6.11 6.83
C LEU A 27 13.58 4.86 6.35
N ALA A 28 13.16 4.24 5.23
CA ALA A 28 13.81 3.06 4.67
C ALA A 28 15.28 3.31 4.37
N LYS A 29 15.60 4.45 3.74
CA LYS A 29 16.98 4.87 3.43
C LYS A 29 17.86 4.96 4.66
N ARG A 30 17.35 5.45 5.80
CA ARG A 30 18.09 5.53 7.07
C ARG A 30 18.52 4.16 7.61
N PHE A 31 17.82 3.10 7.21
CA PHE A 31 18.11 1.72 7.62
C PHE A 31 18.72 0.88 6.49
N GLY A 32 19.01 1.48 5.32
CA GLY A 32 19.48 0.74 4.15
C GLY A 32 18.47 -0.28 3.62
N ALA A 33 17.19 -0.10 3.94
CA ALA A 33 16.13 -1.01 3.50
C ALA A 33 15.68 -0.66 2.09
N ARG A 34 15.37 -1.70 1.31
CA ARG A 34 14.74 -1.53 -0.01
C ARG A 34 13.30 -1.07 0.11
N VAL A 35 12.88 -0.22 -0.81
CA VAL A 35 11.50 0.29 -0.94
C VAL A 35 10.86 -0.30 -2.18
N CYS A 36 9.81 -1.09 -1.98
CA CYS A 36 8.95 -1.57 -3.07
C CYS A 36 7.57 -0.91 -2.96
N VAL A 37 7.01 -0.48 -4.08
CA VAL A 37 5.65 0.05 -4.16
C VAL A 37 4.75 -0.89 -4.96
N CYS A 38 3.57 -1.17 -4.41
CA CYS A 38 2.49 -1.88 -5.09
C CYS A 38 1.37 -0.88 -5.38
N VAL A 39 1.08 -0.65 -6.66
CA VAL A 39 -0.02 0.18 -7.12
C VAL A 39 -1.21 -0.72 -7.43
N LEU A 40 -2.31 -0.49 -6.74
CA LEU A 40 -3.60 -1.11 -7.05
C LEU A 40 -4.35 -0.18 -8.01
N ASP A 41 -4.14 -0.37 -9.31
CA ASP A 41 -4.75 0.42 -10.39
C ASP A 41 -6.19 -0.04 -10.68
N THR A 42 -7.02 -0.04 -9.62
CA THR A 42 -8.44 -0.36 -9.74
C THR A 42 -9.19 0.89 -10.18
N GLU A 43 -10.01 0.76 -11.22
CA GLU A 43 -10.85 1.85 -11.71
C GLU A 43 -11.67 2.50 -10.58
N ARG A 44 -11.73 3.84 -10.58
CA ARG A 44 -12.44 4.62 -9.56
C ARG A 44 -13.89 4.17 -9.38
N GLU A 45 -14.58 3.86 -10.47
CA GLU A 45 -16.00 3.44 -10.41
C GLU A 45 -16.16 2.07 -9.75
N THR A 46 -15.23 1.16 -10.00
CA THR A 46 -15.13 -0.13 -9.29
C THR A 46 -14.89 0.11 -7.79
N CYS A 47 -13.95 0.98 -7.42
CA CYS A 47 -13.72 1.35 -6.02
C CYS A 47 -14.96 1.95 -5.36
N ARG A 48 -15.67 2.85 -6.05
CA ARG A 48 -16.91 3.48 -5.58
C ARG A 48 -18.00 2.44 -5.33
N THR A 49 -18.18 1.50 -6.25
CA THR A 49 -19.17 0.42 -6.13
C THR A 49 -18.86 -0.47 -4.92
N ARG A 50 -17.58 -0.86 -4.75
CA ARG A 50 -17.12 -1.63 -3.58
C ARG A 50 -17.36 -0.89 -2.26
N LEU A 51 -17.12 0.43 -2.22
CA LEU A 51 -17.38 1.23 -1.01
C LEU A 51 -18.87 1.35 -0.68
N LYS A 52 -19.74 1.50 -1.68
CA LYS A 52 -21.19 1.56 -1.45
C LYS A 52 -21.75 0.29 -0.82
N GLY A 53 -21.24 -0.86 -1.24
CA GLY A 53 -21.62 -2.17 -0.68
C GLY A 53 -20.88 -2.54 0.61
N ARG A 54 -19.98 -1.68 1.11
CA ARG A 54 -19.20 -1.98 2.31
C ARG A 54 -20.05 -1.73 3.55
N GLU A 55 -20.23 -2.77 4.36
CA GLU A 55 -20.94 -2.68 5.64
C GLU A 55 -20.00 -2.48 6.84
N VAL A 56 -18.73 -2.87 6.70
CA VAL A 56 -17.75 -2.85 7.79
C VAL A 56 -16.46 -2.16 7.35
N HIS A 57 -15.91 -1.32 8.21
CA HIS A 57 -14.59 -0.70 8.04
C HIS A 57 -13.86 -0.70 9.39
N GLU A 58 -12.60 -1.14 9.38
CA GLU A 58 -11.78 -1.26 10.61
C GLU A 58 -12.48 -2.05 11.73
N GLY A 59 -13.20 -3.11 11.35
CA GLY A 59 -13.92 -3.98 12.29
C GLY A 59 -15.23 -3.41 12.85
N LYS A 60 -15.68 -2.24 12.38
CA LYS A 60 -16.93 -1.61 12.85
C LYS A 60 -17.94 -1.46 11.72
N HIS A 61 -19.22 -1.64 12.05
CA HIS A 61 -20.31 -1.35 11.13
C HIS A 61 -20.32 0.12 10.76
N LEU A 62 -20.51 0.39 9.47
CA LEU A 62 -20.56 1.73 8.93
C LEU A 62 -21.96 2.32 9.07
N THR A 63 -22.06 3.49 9.69
CA THR A 63 -23.23 4.35 9.58
C THR A 63 -23.34 4.94 8.17
N ALA A 64 -24.54 5.39 7.79
CA ALA A 64 -24.74 6.07 6.51
C ALA A 64 -23.83 7.31 6.33
N SER A 65 -23.61 8.07 7.41
CA SER A 65 -22.71 9.23 7.41
C SER A 65 -21.26 8.81 7.11
N GLN A 66 -20.77 7.75 7.75
CA GLN A 66 -19.42 7.24 7.49
C GLN A 66 -19.25 6.70 6.06
N LYS A 67 -20.27 6.03 5.49
CA LYS A 67 -20.25 5.61 4.08
C LYS A 67 -20.08 6.83 3.16
N ASN A 68 -20.81 7.92 3.41
CA ASN A 68 -20.67 9.15 2.64
C ASN A 68 -19.28 9.77 2.78
N SER A 69 -18.72 9.82 3.99
CA SER A 69 -17.35 10.32 4.23
C SER A 69 -16.29 9.51 3.46
N LEU A 70 -16.43 8.18 3.39
CA LEU A 70 -15.53 7.32 2.60
C LEU A 70 -15.63 7.62 1.10
N LEU A 71 -16.83 7.83 0.57
CA LEU A 71 -17.04 8.20 -0.84
C LEU A 71 -16.44 9.57 -1.18
N ILE A 72 -16.57 10.55 -0.28
CA ILE A 72 -15.92 11.86 -0.41
C ILE A 72 -14.40 11.69 -0.38
N GLY A 73 -13.89 10.89 0.57
CA GLY A 73 -12.47 10.56 0.69
C GLY A 73 -11.89 9.94 -0.58
N LEU A 74 -12.59 8.99 -1.20
CA LEU A 74 -12.20 8.41 -2.50
C LEU A 74 -12.04 9.50 -3.56
N GLY A 75 -12.99 10.43 -3.65
CA GLY A 75 -12.92 11.56 -4.60
C GLY A 75 -11.76 12.50 -4.32
N MET A 76 -11.46 12.79 -3.05
CA MET A 76 -10.33 13.63 -2.66
C MET A 76 -8.99 12.96 -2.97
N MET A 77 -8.86 11.66 -2.70
CA MET A 77 -7.62 10.91 -2.97
C MET A 77 -7.36 10.75 -4.46
N ALA A 78 -8.40 10.47 -5.25
CA ALA A 78 -8.26 10.37 -6.71
C ALA A 78 -7.75 11.69 -7.34
N LYS A 79 -8.14 12.85 -6.80
CA LYS A 79 -7.64 14.16 -7.27
C LYS A 79 -6.19 14.44 -6.90
N ARG A 80 -5.70 13.83 -5.81
CA ARG A 80 -4.33 13.97 -5.33
C ARG A 80 -3.39 12.89 -5.89
N TRP A 81 -3.91 12.00 -6.73
CA TRP A 81 -3.11 10.89 -7.23
C TRP A 81 -1.93 11.37 -8.07
N GLU A 82 -0.74 10.97 -7.65
CA GLU A 82 0.51 11.09 -8.41
C GLU A 82 1.15 9.72 -8.47
N ALA A 83 1.34 9.20 -9.69
CA ALA A 83 1.97 7.91 -9.93
C ALA A 83 3.35 7.86 -9.25
N PRO A 84 3.72 6.74 -8.60
CA PRO A 84 5.04 6.58 -8.03
C PRO A 84 6.11 6.54 -9.12
N GLY A 85 7.25 7.17 -8.86
CA GLY A 85 8.40 7.18 -9.75
C GLY A 85 9.67 6.72 -9.03
N LEU A 86 10.58 6.06 -9.75
CA LEU A 86 11.86 5.59 -9.20
C LEU A 86 12.72 6.75 -8.67
N GLU A 87 12.55 7.95 -9.23
CA GLU A 87 13.22 9.17 -8.78
C GLU A 87 12.88 9.58 -7.33
N GLU A 88 11.80 9.05 -6.76
CA GLU A 88 11.47 9.24 -5.35
C GLU A 88 12.42 8.49 -4.40
N GLY A 89 13.22 7.55 -4.91
CA GLY A 89 14.03 6.62 -4.13
C GLY A 89 13.34 5.28 -3.90
N ILE A 90 12.47 4.88 -4.84
CA ILE A 90 11.79 3.58 -4.86
C ILE A 90 12.65 2.61 -5.68
N ASP A 91 12.90 1.40 -5.16
CA ASP A 91 13.71 0.38 -5.83
C ASP A 91 12.92 -0.43 -6.86
N ASP A 92 11.61 -0.57 -6.65
CA ASP A 92 10.76 -1.43 -7.47
C ASP A 92 9.29 -0.98 -7.41
N ILE A 93 8.63 -0.94 -8.56
CA ILE A 93 7.22 -0.54 -8.69
C ILE A 93 6.48 -1.64 -9.44
N ARG A 94 5.48 -2.22 -8.79
CA ARG A 94 4.57 -3.20 -9.40
C ARG A 94 3.16 -2.64 -9.45
N VAL A 95 2.48 -2.84 -10.57
CA VAL A 95 1.10 -2.39 -10.78
C VAL A 95 0.22 -3.61 -10.97
N ALA A 96 -0.94 -3.62 -10.31
CA ALA A 96 -1.99 -4.60 -10.55
C ALA A 96 -3.30 -3.87 -10.86
N SER A 97 -3.87 -4.20 -12.01
CA SER A 97 -5.12 -3.62 -12.54
C SER A 97 -6.27 -4.65 -12.51
N THR A 98 -5.95 -5.93 -12.39
CA THR A 98 -6.91 -7.04 -12.30
C THR A 98 -6.83 -7.76 -10.95
N ILE A 99 -7.86 -8.53 -10.60
CA ILE A 99 -7.86 -9.29 -9.35
C ILE A 99 -6.78 -10.37 -9.34
N ASP A 100 -6.55 -11.03 -10.48
CA ASP A 100 -5.51 -12.06 -10.63
C ASP A 100 -4.11 -11.48 -10.41
N GLU A 101 -3.85 -10.27 -10.92
CA GLU A 101 -2.58 -9.57 -10.67
C GLU A 101 -2.43 -9.19 -9.19
N VAL A 102 -3.52 -8.76 -8.53
CA VAL A 102 -3.49 -8.47 -7.08
C VAL A 102 -3.16 -9.72 -6.28
N GLU A 103 -3.75 -10.87 -6.62
CA GLU A 103 -3.49 -12.15 -5.96
C GLU A 103 -2.04 -12.63 -6.19
N LEU A 104 -1.53 -12.45 -7.41
CA LEU A 104 -0.13 -12.76 -7.74
C LEU A 104 0.84 -11.89 -6.93
N LEU A 105 0.60 -10.58 -6.85
CA LEU A 105 1.40 -9.66 -6.03
C LEU A 105 1.29 -9.99 -4.54
N GLY A 106 0.09 -10.33 -4.07
CA GLY A 106 -0.13 -10.77 -2.69
C GLY A 106 0.71 -11.99 -2.34
N SER A 107 0.71 -13.00 -3.20
CA SER A 107 1.49 -14.22 -3.04
C SER A 107 3.01 -13.96 -3.05
N HIS A 108 3.47 -13.08 -3.95
CA HIS A 108 4.87 -12.64 -3.99
C HIS A 108 5.32 -12.00 -2.68
N TYR A 109 4.56 -11.03 -2.15
CA TYR A 109 4.92 -10.35 -0.92
C TYR A 109 4.72 -11.21 0.34
N GLN A 110 3.73 -12.11 0.36
CA GLN A 110 3.62 -13.09 1.45
C GLN A 110 4.83 -14.01 1.53
N GLY A 111 5.38 -14.44 0.39
CA GLY A 111 6.64 -15.20 0.36
C GLY A 111 7.80 -14.39 0.95
N ALA A 112 7.95 -13.13 0.53
CA ALA A 112 8.99 -12.23 1.03
C ALA A 112 8.88 -11.97 2.54
N LEU A 113 7.66 -11.80 3.07
CA LEU A 113 7.43 -11.60 4.51
C LEU A 113 7.72 -12.85 5.36
N ARG A 114 7.69 -14.06 4.77
CA ARG A 114 7.94 -15.33 5.48
C ARG A 114 9.41 -15.75 5.48
N CYS A 115 10.22 -15.23 4.56
CA CYS A 115 11.67 -15.46 4.56
C CYS A 115 12.34 -14.71 5.71
N LYS A 116 12.43 -15.35 6.87
CA LYS A 116 13.43 -14.95 7.87
C LYS A 116 14.80 -15.19 7.26
N HIS A 117 15.67 -14.17 7.25
CA HIS A 117 17.10 -14.41 7.07
C HIS A 117 17.58 -15.21 8.28
N THR A 118 17.55 -16.54 8.19
CA THR A 118 18.44 -17.39 8.97
C THR A 118 19.83 -17.21 8.38
N GLU A 119 20.52 -16.15 8.78
CA GLU A 119 21.97 -16.11 8.63
C GLU A 119 22.55 -17.10 9.65
N GLU A 120 23.05 -18.21 9.13
CA GLU A 120 23.98 -19.09 9.82
C GLU A 120 25.18 -18.25 10.26
N LYS A 121 25.30 -18.05 11.58
CA LYS A 121 26.56 -17.60 12.17
C LYS A 121 27.58 -18.70 11.97
N THR A 122 28.50 -18.52 11.02
CA THR A 122 29.75 -19.27 10.93
C THR A 122 30.82 -18.54 11.72
#